data_AF-A0A497FYW7-F1
#
_entry.id   AF-A0A497FYW7-F1
#
_cell.length_a   1.000
_cell.length_b   1.000
_cell.length_c   1.000
_cell.angle_alpha   90.00
_cell.angle_beta   90.00
_cell.angle_gamma   90.00
#
_symmetry.space_group_name_H-M   'P 1'
#
loop_
_entity.id
_entity.type
_entity.pdbx_description
1 polymer ?
#
loop_
_entity_poly.entity_id
_entity_poly.type
_entity_poly.pdbx_seq_one_letter_code
_entity_poly.pdbx_strand_id
1 'polypeptide(L)'
;MSEEELRKNYRKWYELTEKCLTCKKWEDFRNGIADYPCENCDIRKEIRYYFDKWMKIVEIIGWDRARKIIDQETDELRRETRRKMKMQKKC
;
A
#
# COMPACT_ATOMS: atom_id res chain seq x y z
N MET A 1 15.94 5.09 13.09
CA MET A 1 15.23 4.69 11.85
C MET A 1 15.39 5.80 10.82
N SER A 2 15.56 5.49 9.53
CA SER A 2 15.93 6.45 8.47
C SER A 2 14.83 6.76 7.46
N GLU A 3 15.02 7.81 6.65
CA GLU A 3 14.13 8.15 5.51
C GLU A 3 14.10 7.05 4.43
N GLU A 4 15.15 6.25 4.32
CA GLU A 4 15.22 5.12 3.40
C GLU A 4 14.32 3.97 3.89
N GLU A 5 14.31 3.72 5.20
CA GLU A 5 13.38 2.77 5.81
C GLU A 5 11.92 3.22 5.64
N LEU A 6 11.64 4.53 5.72
CA LEU A 6 10.31 5.05 5.43
C LEU A 6 9.87 4.67 4.01
N ARG A 7 10.71 4.95 3.00
CA ARG A 7 10.41 4.63 1.59
C ARG A 7 10.15 3.15 1.41
N LYS A 8 11.04 2.30 1.92
CA LYS A 8 10.94 0.84 1.79
C LYS A 8 9.65 0.31 2.41
N ASN A 9 9.33 0.71 3.64
CA ASN A 9 8.14 0.24 4.34
C ASN A 9 6.86 0.83 3.70
N TYR A 10 6.87 2.09 3.29
CA TYR A 10 5.74 2.73 2.62
C TYR A 10 5.43 2.07 1.27
N ARG A 11 6.43 1.82 0.41
CA ARG A 11 6.24 1.11 -0.87
C ARG A 11 5.58 -0.25 -0.65
N LYS A 12 6.08 -1.03 0.32
CA LYS A 12 5.51 -2.35 0.65
C LYS A 12 4.07 -2.26 1.12
N TRP A 13 3.78 -1.31 2.01
CA TRP A 13 2.41 -1.04 2.46
C TRP A 13 1.48 -0.66 1.28
N TYR A 14 1.94 0.22 0.39
CA TYR A 14 1.18 0.65 -0.79
C TYR A 14 0.88 -0.52 -1.74
N GLU A 15 1.89 -1.33 -2.08
CA GLU A 15 1.75 -2.53 -2.91
C GLU A 15 0.70 -3.51 -2.37
N LEU A 16 0.73 -3.77 -1.06
CA LEU A 16 -0.22 -4.67 -0.41
C LEU A 16 -1.64 -4.08 -0.39
N THR A 17 -1.75 -2.77 -0.18
CA THR A 17 -3.05 -2.07 -0.17
C THR A 17 -3.70 -2.10 -1.55
N GLU A 18 -2.96 -1.85 -2.63
CA GLU A 18 -3.46 -1.98 -4.01
C GLU A 18 -3.95 -3.40 -4.33
N LYS A 19 -3.21 -4.43 -3.89
CA LYS A 19 -3.65 -5.83 -4.01
C LYS A 19 -4.93 -6.11 -3.23
N CYS A 20 -5.07 -5.54 -2.03
CA CYS A 20 -6.26 -5.69 -1.23
C CYS A 20 -7.48 -5.02 -1.88
N LEU A 21 -7.29 -3.82 -2.47
CA LEU A 21 -8.37 -3.07 -3.14
C LEU A 21 -8.91 -3.79 -4.39
N THR A 22 -8.08 -4.61 -5.03
CA THR A 22 -8.45 -5.41 -6.21
C THR A 22 -8.81 -6.87 -5.86
N CYS A 23 -8.93 -7.20 -4.57
CA CYS A 23 -9.24 -8.56 -4.12
C CYS A 23 -10.71 -8.91 -4.36
N LYS A 24 -10.97 -9.99 -5.12
CA LYS A 24 -12.34 -10.49 -5.35
C LYS A 24 -13.12 -10.79 -4.06
N LYS A 25 -12.47 -11.36 -3.04
CA LYS A 25 -13.13 -11.62 -1.74
C LYS A 25 -13.61 -10.34 -1.07
N TRP A 26 -12.84 -9.26 -1.19
CA TRP A 26 -13.21 -7.94 -0.68
C TRP A 26 -14.39 -7.36 -1.46
N GLU A 27 -14.36 -7.51 -2.78
CA GLU A 27 -15.47 -7.13 -3.66
C GLU A 27 -16.76 -7.90 -3.34
N ASP A 28 -16.68 -9.23 -3.21
CA ASP A 28 -17.81 -10.09 -2.86
C ASP A 28 -18.42 -9.69 -1.51
N PHE A 29 -17.59 -9.36 -0.51
CA PHE A 29 -18.07 -8.82 0.76
C PHE A 29 -18.76 -7.46 0.62
N ARG A 30 -18.16 -6.51 -0.12
CA ARG A 30 -18.78 -5.19 -0.34
C ARG A 30 -20.12 -5.29 -1.07
N ASN A 31 -20.31 -6.33 -1.88
CA ASN A 31 -21.55 -6.61 -2.59
C ASN A 31 -22.55 -7.45 -1.76
N GLY A 32 -22.22 -7.81 -0.52
CA GLY A 32 -23.08 -8.64 0.35
C GLY A 32 -23.20 -10.10 -0.09
N ILE A 33 -22.28 -10.58 -0.93
CA ILE A 33 -22.26 -11.95 -1.48
C ILE A 33 -21.55 -12.91 -0.51
N ALA A 34 -20.60 -12.40 0.28
CA ALA A 34 -19.80 -13.17 1.21
C ALA A 34 -19.64 -12.45 2.56
N ASP A 35 -19.33 -13.22 3.59
CA ASP A 35 -18.93 -12.68 4.90
C ASP A 35 -17.60 -11.93 4.82
N TYR A 36 -17.31 -11.12 5.83
CA TYR A 36 -16.12 -10.31 5.90
C TYR A 36 -14.83 -11.16 5.85
N PRO A 37 -14.07 -11.16 4.72
CA PRO A 37 -12.98 -12.10 4.50
C PRO A 37 -11.70 -11.71 5.25
N CYS A 38 -11.70 -10.52 5.85
CA CYS A 38 -10.52 -9.82 6.33
C CYS A 38 -10.15 -10.15 7.78
N GLU A 39 -10.94 -10.95 8.50
CA GLU A 39 -10.57 -11.47 9.83
C GLU A 39 -9.44 -12.50 9.74
N ASN A 40 -9.44 -13.35 8.70
CA ASN A 40 -8.44 -14.40 8.49
C ASN A 40 -7.48 -14.09 7.33
N CYS A 41 -7.47 -12.84 6.82
CA CYS A 41 -6.66 -12.47 5.66
C CYS A 41 -5.22 -12.13 6.06
N ASP A 42 -4.26 -12.94 5.64
CA ASP A 42 -2.84 -12.71 5.94
C ASP A 42 -2.28 -11.43 5.31
N ILE A 43 -2.79 -11.03 4.14
CA ILE A 43 -2.45 -9.73 3.52
C ILE A 43 -2.79 -8.58 4.46
N ARG A 44 -3.90 -8.66 5.20
CA ARG A 44 -4.26 -7.61 6.15
C ARG A 44 -3.28 -7.52 7.32
N LYS A 45 -2.80 -8.65 7.83
CA LYS A 45 -1.78 -8.69 8.88
C LYS A 45 -0.49 -8.02 8.38
N GLU A 46 -0.08 -8.31 7.15
CA GLU A 46 1.09 -7.67 6.53
C GLU A 46 0.89 -6.16 6.29
N ILE A 47 -0.29 -5.73 5.81
CA ILE A 47 -0.61 -4.30 5.67
C ILE A 47 -0.43 -3.60 7.00
N ARG A 48 -0.99 -4.15 8.08
CA ARG A 48 -0.87 -3.56 9.42
C ARG A 48 0.58 -3.52 9.89
N TYR A 49 1.34 -4.60 9.68
CA TYR A 49 2.76 -4.66 10.02
C TYR A 49 3.59 -3.56 9.34
N TYR A 50 3.43 -3.37 8.02
CA TYR A 50 4.16 -2.32 7.31
C TYR A 50 3.66 -0.92 7.67
N PHE A 51 2.34 -0.76 7.91
CA PHE A 51 1.75 0.48 8.39
C PHE A 51 2.39 0.93 9.71
N ASP A 52 2.40 0.05 10.72
CA ASP A 52 2.96 0.34 12.03
C ASP A 52 4.46 0.67 11.93
N LYS A 53 5.19 0.00 11.02
CA LYS A 53 6.61 0.29 10.80
C LYS A 53 6.84 1.69 10.24
N TRP A 54 6.15 2.08 9.18
CA TRP A 54 6.41 3.38 8.58
C TRP A 54 5.85 4.54 9.42
N MET A 55 4.76 4.32 10.16
CA MET A 55 4.23 5.28 11.14
C MET A 55 5.19 5.54 12.30
N LYS A 56 5.87 4.52 12.84
CA LYS A 56 6.93 4.75 13.84
C LYS A 56 8.07 5.63 13.32
N ILE A 57 8.38 5.54 12.03
CA ILE A 57 9.40 6.40 11.41
C ILE A 57 8.90 7.83 11.29
N VAL A 58 7.63 7.99 10.91
CA VAL A 58 6.96 9.30 10.84
C VAL A 58 6.99 10.01 12.18
N GLU A 59 6.74 9.29 13.28
CA GLU A 59 6.85 9.83 14.65
C GLU A 59 8.25 10.36 14.96
N ILE A 60 9.29 9.72 14.43
CA ILE A 60 10.70 10.11 14.66
C ILE A 60 11.11 11.30 13.79
N ILE A 61 10.80 11.28 12.50
CA ILE A 61 11.27 12.30 11.54
C ILE A 61 10.33 13.49 11.38
N GLY A 62 9.12 13.40 11.95
CA GLY A 62 8.07 14.41 11.85
C GLY A 62 7.19 14.26 10.61
N TRP A 63 5.90 14.58 10.78
CA TRP A 63 4.88 14.43 9.73
C TRP A 63 5.19 15.23 8.47
N ASP A 64 5.64 16.48 8.58
CA ASP A 64 5.90 17.34 7.42
C ASP A 64 6.99 16.79 6.50
N ARG A 65 8.05 16.22 7.09
CA ARG A 65 9.13 15.59 6.33
C ARG A 65 8.67 14.27 5.74
N ALA A 66 7.99 13.44 6.54
CA ALA A 66 7.47 12.16 6.08
C ALA A 66 6.46 12.32 4.94
N ARG A 67 5.59 13.33 5.00
CA ARG A 67 4.61 13.64 3.96
C ARG A 67 5.25 13.90 2.61
N LYS A 68 6.32 14.71 2.56
CA LYS A 68 7.05 14.98 1.29
C LYS A 68 7.59 13.70 0.67
N ILE A 69 8.07 12.78 1.49
CA ILE A 69 8.57 11.47 1.06
C ILE A 69 7.42 10.62 0.54
N ILE A 70 6.35 10.48 1.33
CA ILE A 70 5.14 9.71 0.98
C ILE A 70 4.52 10.19 -0.34
N ASP A 71 4.41 11.50 -0.53
CA ASP A 71 3.86 12.10 -1.76
C ASP A 71 4.73 11.73 -2.98
N GLN A 72 6.05 11.88 -2.86
CA GLN A 72 7.00 11.49 -3.92
C GLN A 72 6.89 10.00 -4.29
N GLU A 73 6.90 9.13 -3.28
CA GLU A 73 6.80 7.68 -3.47
C GLU A 73 5.45 7.29 -4.12
N THR A 74 4.35 7.93 -3.70
CA THR A 74 3.02 7.69 -4.27
C THR A 74 2.97 8.06 -5.76
N ASP A 75 3.54 9.21 -6.12
CA ASP A 75 3.60 9.66 -7.51
C ASP A 75 4.48 8.77 -8.38
N GLU A 76 5.58 8.24 -7.85
CA GLU A 76 6.41 7.23 -8.53
C GLU A 76 5.65 5.92 -8.75
N LEU A 77 5.05 5.36 -7.72
CA LEU A 77 4.30 4.09 -7.79
C LEU A 77 3.12 4.19 -8.76
N ARG A 78 2.41 5.32 -8.79
CA ARG A 78 1.35 5.59 -9.77
C ARG A 78 1.88 5.66 -11.19
N ARG A 79 3.03 6.29 -11.41
CA ARG A 79 3.69 6.36 -12.73
C ARG A 79 4.12 4.98 -13.19
N GLU A 80 4.70 4.16 -12.32
CA GLU A 80 5.07 2.77 -12.62
C GLU A 80 3.85 1.93 -13.00
N THR A 81 2.77 2.04 -12.23
CA THR A 81 1.50 1.34 -12.51
C THR A 81 0.95 1.71 -13.87
N ARG A 82 0.88 3.01 -14.19
CA ARG A 82 0.44 3.50 -15.51
C ARG A 82 1.34 3.00 -16.64
N ARG A 83 2.66 2.92 -16.44
CA ARG A 83 3.61 2.38 -17.43
C ARG A 83 3.35 0.89 -17.69
N LYS A 84 3.17 0.09 -16.64
CA LYS A 84 2.84 -1.35 -16.75
C LYS A 84 1.55 -1.57 -17.54
N MET A 85 0.50 -0.78 -17.27
CA MET A 85 -0.76 -0.86 -18.02
C MET A 85 -0.63 -0.46 -19.49
N LYS A 86 0.21 0.53 -19.82
CA LYS A 86 0.47 0.94 -21.22
C LYS A 86 1.24 -0.12 -22.00
N MET A 87 2.13 -0.87 -21.35
CA MET A 87 2.87 -1.96 -21.98
C MET A 87 1.99 -3.18 -22.26
N GLN A 88 1.07 -3.53 -21.36
CA GLN A 88 0.14 -4.66 -21.56
C GLN A 88 -0.84 -4.45 -22.72
N LYS A 89 -1.17 -3.20 -23.09
CA LYS A 89 -2.03 -2.89 -24.25
C LYS A 89 -1.33 -2.94 -25.61
N LYS A 90 -0.01 -3.18 -25.63
CA LYS A 90 0.80 -3.26 -26.86
C LYS A 90 1.20 -4.70 -27.23
N CYS A 91 0.74 -5.69 -26.47
CA CYS A 91 0.85 -7.11 -26.82
C CYS A 91 -0.46 -7.59 -27.43
#